data_AF-A0A964MBW6-F1
#
_entry.id   AF-A0A964MBW6-F1
#
_cell.length_a   1.000
_cell.length_b   1.000
_cell.length_c   1.000
_cell.angle_alpha   90.00
_cell.angle_beta   90.00
_cell.angle_gamma   90.00
#
_symmetry.space_group_name_H-M   'P 1'
#
loop_
_entity.id
_entity.type
_entity.pdbx_description
1 polymer ?
#
loop_
_entity_poly.entity_id
_entity_poly.type
_entity_poly.pdbx_seq_one_letter_code
_entity_poly.pdbx_strand_id
1 'polypeptide(L)'
;MCGVMTPTVMVADGRPAAGTQARPVSTGPGAPFVTAVRERGRFGRELLVSPVPPTMCSHDCRYCPTGPARQLTLERTEFFPLPWLLSQIESWAGVHGAPDGIWYECGGDPALYLRLGELTCCLRCMMPNVRIGVRCNGALLGDGAVRRELG
;
A
#
# COMPACT_ATOMS: atom_id res chain seq x y z
N MET A 1 3.62 17.48 33.20
CA MET A 1 2.40 17.53 32.35
C MET A 1 2.44 18.83 31.58
N CYS A 2 2.72 18.81 30.28
CA CYS A 2 2.66 20.01 29.45
C CYS A 2 2.15 19.61 28.07
N GLY A 3 1.13 20.35 27.62
CA GLY A 3 0.25 20.00 26.52
C GLY A 3 0.89 20.19 25.15
N VAL A 4 0.39 19.41 24.21
CA VAL A 4 0.76 19.41 22.80
C VAL A 4 0.15 20.64 22.13
N MET A 5 1.00 21.56 21.67
CA MET A 5 0.61 22.64 20.76
C MET A 5 0.54 22.08 19.33
N THR A 6 -0.65 22.00 18.76
CA THR A 6 -0.85 21.90 17.30
C THR A 6 -0.68 23.29 16.67
N PRO A 7 0.12 23.47 15.61
CA PRO A 7 0.07 24.69 14.83
C PRO A 7 -1.12 24.63 13.86
N THR A 8 -2.04 25.56 14.07
CA THR A 8 -3.10 25.95 13.12
C THR A 8 -2.47 26.58 11.88
N VAL A 9 -2.79 26.08 10.69
CA VAL A 9 -2.57 26.80 9.43
C VAL A 9 -3.93 27.30 8.94
N MET A 10 -4.07 28.63 8.86
CA MET A 10 -5.23 29.28 8.26
C MET A 10 -5.09 29.33 6.74
N VAL A 11 -6.20 29.17 6.02
CA VAL A 11 -6.32 29.49 4.58
C VAL A 11 -7.11 30.78 4.44
N ALA A 12 -6.68 31.66 3.53
CA ALA A 12 -7.35 32.90 3.18
C ALA A 12 -8.77 32.63 2.64
N ASP A 13 -9.73 33.49 3.01
CA ASP A 13 -11.11 33.56 2.48
C ASP A 13 -12.26 32.83 3.22
N GLY A 14 -12.08 32.40 4.47
CA GLY A 14 -13.12 32.54 5.51
C GLY A 14 -14.56 32.01 5.26
N ARG A 15 -14.81 31.02 4.40
CA ARG A 15 -16.11 30.33 4.29
C ARG A 15 -15.96 28.80 4.25
N PRO A 16 -16.81 28.03 4.96
CA PRO A 16 -16.79 26.58 4.87
C PRO A 16 -17.53 26.12 3.59
N ALA A 17 -16.84 25.37 2.73
CA ALA A 17 -17.48 24.56 1.71
C ALA A 17 -17.97 23.25 2.34
N ALA A 18 -19.29 23.03 2.34
CA ALA A 18 -19.93 21.81 2.78
C ALA A 18 -19.68 20.67 1.78
N GLY A 19 -19.42 19.46 2.30
CA GLY A 19 -19.36 18.22 1.52
C GLY A 19 -17.93 17.70 1.30
N THR A 20 -17.59 16.65 2.07
CA THR A 20 -16.49 15.68 1.86
C THR A 20 -15.16 16.24 1.35
N GLN A 21 -14.39 16.86 2.24
CA GLN A 21 -12.98 17.15 1.93
C GLN A 21 -12.16 15.86 1.99
N ALA A 22 -11.78 15.33 0.82
CA ALA A 22 -10.74 14.32 0.70
C ALA A 22 -9.45 14.87 1.34
N ARG A 23 -9.08 14.35 2.51
CA ARG A 23 -7.77 14.65 3.12
C ARG A 23 -6.69 14.06 2.21
N PRO A 24 -5.64 14.80 1.84
CA PRO A 24 -4.52 14.23 1.10
C PRO A 24 -3.96 13.06 1.90
N VAL A 25 -3.98 11.87 1.31
CA VAL A 25 -3.28 10.71 1.84
C VAL A 25 -1.80 10.98 1.60
N SER A 26 -0.96 10.79 2.61
CA SER A 26 0.49 10.96 2.45
C SER A 26 0.99 10.00 1.37
N THR A 27 1.36 10.54 0.20
CA THR A 27 1.93 9.83 -0.95
C THR A 27 3.46 9.91 -0.96
N GLY A 28 4.08 10.03 0.22
CA GLY A 28 5.52 10.24 0.36
C GLY A 28 6.22 9.23 1.27
N PRO A 29 7.57 9.27 1.34
CA PRO A 29 8.43 8.37 2.13
C PRO A 29 8.13 8.28 3.64
N GLY A 30 7.20 9.09 4.16
CA GLY A 30 6.74 9.06 5.55
C GLY A 30 5.46 8.24 5.79
N ALA A 31 4.82 7.72 4.74
CA ALA A 31 3.67 6.83 4.86
C ALA A 31 4.14 5.39 5.10
N PRO A 32 3.56 4.64 6.06
CA PRO A 32 4.01 3.29 6.35
C PRO A 32 3.70 2.35 5.19
N PHE A 33 4.77 1.96 4.47
CA PHE A 33 4.74 0.97 3.38
C PHE A 33 4.61 -0.46 3.91
N VAL A 34 5.42 -0.79 4.94
CA VAL A 34 5.19 -1.97 5.77
C VAL A 34 4.03 -1.63 6.69
N THR A 35 2.90 -2.30 6.46
CA THR A 35 1.66 -1.98 7.16
C THR A 35 1.48 -2.84 8.40
N ALA A 36 1.98 -4.09 8.37
CA ALA A 36 2.00 -4.99 9.51
C ALA A 36 2.95 -6.18 9.29
N VAL A 37 3.24 -6.88 10.39
CA VAL A 37 3.82 -8.22 10.39
C VAL A 37 2.80 -9.14 11.04
N ARG A 38 2.51 -10.28 10.41
CA ARG A 38 1.57 -11.29 10.90
C ARG A 38 2.26 -12.61 11.09
N GLU A 39 2.08 -13.24 12.25
CA GLU A 39 2.45 -14.64 12.44
C GLU A 39 1.24 -15.54 12.16
N ARG A 40 1.41 -16.55 11.32
CA ARG A 40 0.33 -17.40 10.84
C ARG A 40 0.70 -18.87 10.87
N GLY A 41 0.70 -19.50 12.04
CA GLY A 41 0.82 -20.96 12.22
C GLY A 41 1.78 -21.63 11.22
N ARG A 42 1.27 -22.57 10.40
CA ARG A 42 2.06 -23.29 9.36
C ARG A 42 2.68 -22.41 8.26
N PHE A 43 2.26 -21.16 8.14
CA PHE A 43 2.78 -20.20 7.16
C PHE A 43 3.88 -19.30 7.75
N GLY A 44 4.17 -19.40 9.04
CA GLY A 44 5.25 -18.63 9.66
C GLY A 44 4.95 -17.12 9.67
N ARG A 45 6.00 -16.31 9.56
CA ARG A 45 5.98 -14.86 9.64
C ARG A 45 5.78 -14.22 8.26
N GLU A 46 4.67 -13.53 8.09
CA GLU A 46 4.28 -12.86 6.86
C GLU A 46 4.41 -11.34 6.99
N LEU A 47 5.06 -10.72 6.01
CA LEU A 47 5.18 -9.27 5.90
C LEU A 47 4.03 -8.75 5.02
N LEU A 48 3.21 -7.85 5.57
CA LEU A 48 2.15 -7.19 4.83
C LEU A 48 2.65 -5.83 4.33
N VAL A 49 2.62 -5.64 3.01
CA VAL A 49 3.11 -4.43 2.34
C VAL A 49 2.03 -3.84 1.45
N SER A 50 2.01 -2.52 1.31
CA SER A 50 1.10 -1.86 0.37
C SER A 50 1.86 -0.86 -0.50
N PRO A 51 2.00 -1.12 -1.82
CA PRO A 51 2.65 -0.21 -2.75
C PRO A 51 1.71 0.93 -3.19
N VAL A 52 0.56 1.07 -2.54
CA VAL A 52 -0.48 2.04 -2.83
C VAL A 52 -0.90 2.70 -1.51
N PRO A 53 -1.16 4.02 -1.48
CA PRO A 53 -1.63 4.69 -0.28
C PRO A 53 -2.96 4.10 0.22
N PRO A 54 -3.23 4.14 1.53
CA PRO A 54 -4.50 3.67 2.05
C PRO A 54 -5.66 4.43 1.41
N THR A 55 -6.80 3.76 1.28
CA THR A 55 -8.07 4.23 0.70
C THR A 55 -8.05 4.57 -0.79
N MET A 56 -7.00 4.16 -1.51
CA MET A 56 -6.93 4.20 -2.97
C MET A 56 -7.37 2.85 -3.55
N CYS A 57 -8.54 2.82 -4.17
CA CYS A 57 -9.15 1.57 -4.63
C CYS A 57 -10.05 1.86 -5.83
N SER A 58 -10.38 0.87 -6.64
CA SER A 58 -11.42 0.98 -7.67
C SER A 58 -12.84 0.79 -7.13
N HIS A 59 -12.98 0.38 -5.87
CA HIS A 59 -14.26 0.09 -5.22
C HIS A 59 -14.37 0.73 -3.83
N ASP A 60 -15.57 1.19 -3.50
CA ASP A 60 -15.96 1.67 -2.16
C ASP A 60 -16.75 0.58 -1.42
N CYS A 61 -16.07 -0.49 -1.04
CA CYS A 61 -16.72 -1.65 -0.41
C CYS A 61 -17.20 -1.31 1.00
N ARG A 62 -18.51 -1.47 1.26
CA ARG A 62 -19.13 -1.26 2.59
C ARG A 62 -18.55 -2.15 3.70
N TYR A 63 -17.90 -3.25 3.34
CA TYR A 63 -17.24 -4.20 4.24
C TYR A 63 -15.72 -3.98 4.35
N CYS A 64 -15.18 -2.90 3.76
CA CYS A 64 -13.74 -2.65 3.81
C CYS A 64 -13.30 -2.30 5.25
N PRO A 65 -12.36 -3.05 5.85
CA PRO A 65 -11.88 -2.76 7.20
C PRO A 65 -11.12 -1.44 7.29
N THR A 66 -10.62 -0.92 6.16
CA THR A 66 -9.92 0.37 6.09
C THR A 66 -10.88 1.58 5.99
N GLY A 67 -12.18 1.31 5.88
CA GLY A 67 -13.20 2.35 5.70
C GLY A 67 -13.39 2.75 4.23
N PRO A 68 -14.13 3.85 3.98
CA PRO A 68 -14.52 4.25 2.64
C PRO A 68 -13.31 4.67 1.79
N ALA A 69 -13.39 4.39 0.50
CA ALA A 69 -12.37 4.81 -0.47
C ALA A 69 -12.35 6.34 -0.56
N ARG A 70 -11.15 6.94 -0.46
CA ARG A 70 -10.98 8.39 -0.63
C ARG A 70 -10.84 8.77 -2.08
N GLN A 71 -10.33 7.87 -2.90
CA GLN A 71 -10.22 8.06 -4.35
C GLN A 71 -10.55 6.75 -5.06
N LEU A 72 -11.60 6.81 -5.87
CA LEU A 72 -12.02 5.73 -6.75
C LEU A 72 -11.34 5.89 -8.10
N THR A 73 -10.47 4.95 -8.47
CA THR A 73 -9.76 5.01 -9.75
C THR A 73 -9.42 3.62 -10.28
N LEU A 74 -9.34 3.53 -11.61
CA LEU A 74 -8.75 2.41 -12.35
C LEU A 74 -7.38 2.77 -12.94
N GLU A 75 -6.97 4.04 -12.80
CA GLU A 75 -5.70 4.54 -13.30
C GLU A 75 -4.55 3.94 -12.48
N ARG A 76 -3.62 3.29 -13.17
CA ARG A 76 -2.42 2.71 -12.59
C ARG A 76 -1.32 3.76 -12.56
N THR A 77 -0.74 4.02 -11.39
CA THR A 77 0.31 5.03 -11.22
C THR A 77 1.44 4.53 -10.32
N GLU A 78 2.61 5.18 -10.40
CA GLU A 78 3.70 4.95 -9.45
C GLU A 78 3.45 5.80 -8.20
N PHE A 79 2.71 5.24 -7.23
CA PHE A 79 2.41 5.97 -5.98
C PHE A 79 3.64 6.16 -5.08
N PHE A 80 4.58 5.22 -5.13
CA PHE A 80 5.84 5.27 -4.42
C PHE A 80 6.97 4.83 -5.35
N PRO A 81 8.16 5.45 -5.27
CA PRO A 81 9.30 5.05 -6.09
C PRO A 81 9.71 3.60 -5.82
N LEU A 82 9.86 2.79 -6.88
CA LEU A 82 10.27 1.38 -6.73
C LEU A 82 11.54 1.19 -5.86
N PRO A 83 12.64 1.95 -6.05
CA PRO A 83 13.86 1.75 -5.26
C PRO A 83 13.65 1.99 -3.76
N TRP A 84 12.76 2.94 -3.43
CA TRP A 84 12.41 3.21 -2.04
C TRP A 84 11.64 2.04 -1.42
N LEU A 85 10.69 1.44 -2.12
CA LEU A 85 9.96 0.26 -1.63
C LEU A 85 10.91 -0.92 -1.37
N LEU A 86 11.82 -1.18 -2.31
CA LEU A 86 12.81 -2.25 -2.18
C LEU A 86 13.73 -2.00 -0.98
N SER A 87 14.21 -0.77 -0.79
CA SER A 87 15.09 -0.44 0.34
C SER A 87 14.38 -0.58 1.69
N GLN A 88 13.08 -0.30 1.77
CA GLN A 88 12.31 -0.52 2.99
C GLN A 88 12.22 -2.02 3.34
N ILE A 89 11.99 -2.88 2.35
CA ILE A 89 11.91 -4.33 2.56
C ILE A 89 13.27 -4.90 2.93
N GLU A 90 14.33 -4.46 2.25
CA GLU A 90 15.70 -4.87 2.54
C GLU A 90 16.12 -4.45 3.95
N SER A 91 15.84 -3.22 4.35
CA SER A 91 16.11 -2.73 5.70
C SER A 91 15.37 -3.53 6.76
N TRP A 92 14.07 -3.79 6.56
CA TRP A 92 13.27 -4.62 7.46
C TRP A 92 13.85 -6.04 7.57
N ALA A 93 14.21 -6.67 6.45
CA ALA A 93 14.79 -8.01 6.43
C ALA A 93 16.20 -8.05 7.05
N GLY A 94 16.99 -6.97 6.95
CA GLY A 94 18.29 -6.87 7.62
C GLY A 94 18.18 -6.84 9.14
N VAL A 95 17.11 -6.26 9.69
CA VAL A 95 16.86 -6.19 11.14
C VAL A 95 16.19 -7.46 11.67
N HIS A 96 15.22 -8.00 10.94
CA HIS A 96 14.34 -9.07 11.44
C HIS A 96 14.62 -10.45 10.81
N GLY A 97 15.50 -10.53 9.82
CA GLY A 97 15.68 -11.69 8.95
C GLY A 97 14.61 -11.78 7.87
N ALA A 98 14.81 -12.66 6.89
CA ALA A 98 13.83 -12.89 5.82
C ALA A 98 12.46 -13.35 6.38
N PRO A 99 11.33 -12.87 5.83
CA PRO A 99 10.01 -13.38 6.20
C PRO A 99 9.73 -14.72 5.49
N ASP A 100 8.75 -15.49 5.98
CA ASP A 100 8.25 -16.71 5.31
C ASP A 100 7.30 -16.40 4.15
N GLY A 101 6.81 -15.15 4.08
CA GLY A 101 5.99 -14.67 2.99
C GLY A 101 5.86 -13.15 2.96
N ILE A 102 5.63 -12.61 1.78
CA ILE A 102 5.32 -11.20 1.53
C ILE A 102 3.95 -11.15 0.85
N TRP A 103 3.06 -10.35 1.40
CA TRP A 103 1.73 -10.15 0.85
C TRP A 103 1.50 -8.70 0.52
N TYR A 104 1.16 -8.41 -0.73
CA TYR A 104 0.61 -7.12 -1.13
C TYR A 104 -0.81 -7.04 -0.59
N GLU A 105 -0.94 -6.42 0.58
CA GLU A 105 -2.14 -6.31 1.36
C GLU A 105 -2.02 -5.05 2.21
N CYS A 106 -3.03 -4.17 2.12
CA CYS A 106 -3.52 -3.25 3.14
C CYS A 106 -3.98 -1.93 2.50
N GLY A 107 -5.19 -1.52 2.87
CA GLY A 107 -5.70 -0.16 2.68
C GLY A 107 -6.07 0.27 1.27
N GLY A 108 -5.46 -0.28 0.22
CA GLY A 108 -5.78 0.01 -1.17
C GLY A 108 -5.68 -1.24 -2.06
N ASP A 109 -5.98 -1.08 -3.34
CA ASP A 109 -5.80 -2.16 -4.31
C ASP A 109 -4.37 -2.13 -4.88
N PRO A 110 -3.51 -3.12 -4.59
CA PRO A 110 -2.14 -3.16 -5.09
C PRO A 110 -2.06 -3.23 -6.62
N ALA A 111 -3.10 -3.70 -7.32
CA ALA A 111 -3.13 -3.74 -8.78
C ALA A 111 -3.08 -2.34 -9.43
N LEU A 112 -3.41 -1.29 -8.67
CA LEU A 112 -3.27 0.10 -9.11
C LEU A 112 -1.81 0.56 -9.16
N TYR A 113 -0.86 -0.16 -8.55
CA TYR A 113 0.54 0.19 -8.66
C TYR A 113 1.06 -0.15 -10.06
N LEU A 114 1.57 0.87 -10.78
CA LEU A 114 2.02 0.72 -12.16
C LEU A 114 3.18 -0.27 -12.30
N ARG A 115 4.07 -0.33 -11.31
CA ARG A 115 5.29 -1.14 -11.33
C ARG A 115 5.18 -2.41 -10.49
N LEU A 116 3.97 -2.95 -10.32
CA LEU A 116 3.73 -4.12 -9.47
C LEU A 116 4.48 -5.35 -9.97
N GLY A 117 4.50 -5.59 -11.28
CA GLY A 117 5.27 -6.68 -11.87
C GLY A 117 6.77 -6.56 -11.62
N GLU A 118 7.34 -5.36 -11.79
CA GLU A 118 8.75 -5.09 -11.52
C GLU A 118 9.09 -5.31 -10.03
N LEU A 119 8.27 -4.77 -9.13
CA LEU A 119 8.42 -4.96 -7.69
C LEU A 119 8.39 -6.44 -7.30
N THR A 120 7.44 -7.20 -7.84
CA THR A 120 7.31 -8.64 -7.59
C THR A 120 8.53 -9.39 -8.12
N CYS A 121 9.01 -9.04 -9.31
CA CYS A 121 10.21 -9.64 -9.91
C CYS A 121 11.45 -9.38 -9.06
N CYS A 122 11.70 -8.13 -8.67
CA CYS A 122 12.82 -7.76 -7.80
C CYS A 122 12.79 -8.51 -6.47
N LEU A 123 11.61 -8.63 -5.83
CA LEU A 123 11.49 -9.37 -4.57
C LEU A 123 11.76 -10.87 -4.72
N ARG A 124 11.32 -11.49 -5.82
CA ARG A 124 11.67 -12.90 -6.13
C ARG A 124 13.17 -13.07 -6.32
N CYS A 125 13.86 -12.11 -6.95
CA CYS A 125 15.31 -12.14 -7.11
C CYS A 125 16.06 -11.94 -5.79
N MET A 126 15.62 -10.99 -4.96
CA MET A 126 16.25 -10.68 -3.66
C MET A 126 16.05 -11.80 -2.64
N MET A 127 14.89 -12.48 -2.68
CA MET A 127 14.47 -13.46 -1.68
C MET A 127 13.79 -14.65 -2.36
N PRO A 128 14.54 -15.53 -3.04
CA PRO A 128 13.98 -16.59 -3.91
C PRO A 128 13.15 -17.65 -3.17
N ASN A 129 13.37 -17.82 -1.86
CA ASN A 129 12.65 -18.79 -1.05
C ASN A 129 11.40 -18.22 -0.36
N VAL A 130 11.13 -16.92 -0.54
CA VAL A 130 10.02 -16.23 0.12
C VAL A 130 8.78 -16.28 -0.77
N ARG A 131 7.65 -16.72 -0.21
CA ARG A 131 6.38 -16.74 -0.94
C ARG A 131 5.89 -15.31 -1.14
N ILE A 132 5.44 -14.98 -2.34
CA ILE A 132 4.85 -13.66 -2.63
C ILE A 132 3.42 -13.86 -3.09
N GLY A 133 2.49 -13.15 -2.46
CA GLY A 133 1.07 -13.17 -2.82
C GLY A 133 0.50 -11.77 -2.98
N VAL A 134 -0.49 -11.63 -3.87
CA VAL A 134 -1.19 -10.37 -4.10
C VAL A 134 -2.65 -10.52 -3.69
N ARG A 135 -3.16 -9.60 -2.86
CA ARG A 135 -4.60 -9.48 -2.61
C ARG A 135 -5.14 -8.26 -3.36
N CYS A 136 -5.76 -8.49 -4.52
CA CYS A 136 -6.46 -7.45 -5.30
C CYS A 136 -7.97 -7.69 -5.28
N ASN A 137 -8.75 -6.66 -5.59
CA ASN A 137 -10.22 -6.76 -5.61
C ASN A 137 -10.77 -7.34 -6.94
N GLY A 138 -9.91 -7.48 -7.94
CA GLY A 138 -10.24 -8.07 -9.24
C GLY A 138 -10.62 -7.08 -10.34
N ALA A 139 -10.78 -5.78 -10.06
CA ALA A 139 -11.27 -4.79 -11.02
C ALA A 139 -10.41 -4.66 -12.29
N LEU A 140 -9.10 -4.88 -12.15
CA LEU A 140 -8.13 -4.77 -13.25
C LEU A 140 -7.79 -6.12 -13.91
N LEU A 141 -8.39 -7.24 -13.47
CA LEU A 141 -8.06 -8.57 -14.01
C LEU A 141 -8.59 -8.83 -15.43
N GLY A 142 -9.45 -7.95 -15.95
CA GLY A 142 -9.82 -7.94 -17.37
C GLY A 142 -8.62 -7.67 -18.29
N ASP A 143 -7.60 -6.97 -17.79
CA ASP A 143 -6.37 -6.71 -18.54
C ASP A 143 -5.39 -7.91 -18.43
N GLY A 144 -5.02 -8.46 -19.58
CA GLY A 144 -4.03 -9.54 -19.66
C GLY A 144 -2.62 -9.14 -19.20
N ALA A 145 -2.25 -7.86 -19.29
CA ALA A 145 -0.98 -7.35 -18.79
C ALA A 145 -0.94 -7.39 -17.26
N VAL A 146 -1.99 -6.89 -16.61
CA VAL A 146 -2.13 -6.94 -15.14
C VAL A 146 -2.05 -8.39 -14.65
N ARG A 147 -2.75 -9.33 -15.31
CA ARG A 147 -2.67 -10.75 -14.93
C ARG A 147 -1.23 -11.29 -14.98
N ARG A 148 -0.47 -10.98 -16.04
CA ARG A 148 0.94 -11.42 -16.15
C ARG A 148 1.83 -10.84 -15.05
N GLU A 149 1.56 -9.62 -14.59
CA GLU A 149 2.32 -9.01 -13.49
C GLU A 149 2.06 -9.69 -12.15
N LEU A 150 0.85 -10.22 -11.95
CA LEU A 150 0.45 -10.91 -10.72
C LEU A 150 1.00 -12.34 -10.62
N GLY A 151 1.36 -12.95 -11.76
CA GLY A 151 1.85 -14.32 -11.89
C GLY A 151 0.78 -15.30 -12.36
#